data_AF-A0A1Z9FXX0-F1
#
_entry.id   AF-A0A1Z9FXX0-F1
#
_cell.length_a   1.000
_cell.length_b   1.000
_cell.length_c   1.000
_cell.angle_alpha   90.00
_cell.angle_beta   90.00
_cell.angle_gamma   90.00
#
_symmetry.space_group_name_H-M   'P 1'
#
loop_
_entity.id
_entity.type
_entity.pdbx_description
1 polymer ?
#
loop_
_entity_poly.entity_id
_entity_poly.type
_entity_poly.pdbx_seq_one_letter_code
_entity_poly.pdbx_strand_id
1 'polypeptide(L)' 'MAKKSSIKVRLVPEEKPNSKHFYYAYKPTAGEKAKEKLKLKKYNPATRRHEWFVEKKLPPHSK' A
#
# COMPACT_ATOMS: atom_id res chain seq x y z
N MET A 1 -6.47 -0.48 25.15
CA MET A 1 -6.27 -1.39 24.00
C MET A 1 -4.87 -1.22 23.46
N ALA A 2 -4.06 -2.29 23.42
CA ALA A 2 -2.75 -2.24 22.78
C ALA A 2 -2.95 -1.98 21.27
N LYS A 3 -2.36 -0.90 20.75
CA LYS A 3 -2.38 -0.63 19.30
C LYS A 3 -1.63 -1.76 18.61
N LYS A 4 -2.20 -2.30 17.53
CA LYS A 4 -1.52 -3.34 16.74
C LYS A 4 -0.16 -2.83 16.27
N SER A 5 0.87 -3.66 16.42
CA SER A 5 2.26 -3.34 16.06
C SER A 5 2.43 -3.15 14.54
N SER A 6 1.55 -3.74 13.73
CA SER A 6 1.51 -3.58 12.28
C SER A 6 0.12 -3.18 11.77
N ILE A 7 0.10 -2.29 10.77
CA ILE A 7 -1.09 -1.91 10.00
C ILE A 7 -0.98 -2.52 8.60
N LYS A 8 -2.08 -3.10 8.12
CA LYS A 8 -2.21 -3.49 6.71
C LYS A 8 -2.44 -2.25 5.87
N VAL A 9 -1.63 -2.04 4.85
CA VAL A 9 -1.71 -0.91 3.92
C VAL A 9 -1.97 -1.40 2.51
N ARG A 10 -2.59 -0.56 1.67
CA ARG A 10 -2.85 -0.83 0.26
C ARG A 10 -1.78 -0.15 -0.59
N LEU A 11 -1.20 -0.89 -1.50
CA LEU A 11 -0.26 -0.40 -2.50
C LEU A 11 -1.00 -0.30 -3.83
N VAL A 12 -1.09 0.91 -4.39
CA VAL A 12 -1.71 1.19 -5.69
C VAL A 12 -0.67 1.67 -6.69
N PRO A 13 -0.79 1.34 -7.98
CA PRO A 13 0.17 1.79 -8.98
C PRO A 13 0.10 3.32 -9.14
N GLU A 14 1.27 3.95 -9.26
CA GLU A 14 1.42 5.42 -9.32
C GLU A 14 0.78 6.02 -10.56
N GLU A 15 0.97 5.37 -11.72
CA GLU A 15 0.45 5.85 -13.01
C GLU A 15 -1.07 5.68 -13.14
N LYS A 16 -1.65 4.69 -12.46
CA LYS A 16 -3.08 4.36 -12.55
C LYS A 16 -3.67 4.03 -11.18
N PRO A 17 -3.91 5.03 -10.31
CA PRO A 17 -4.40 4.80 -8.95
C PRO A 17 -5.79 4.12 -8.89
N ASN A 18 -6.59 4.22 -9.96
CA ASN A 18 -7.90 3.57 -10.09
C ASN A 18 -7.83 2.15 -10.68
N SER A 19 -6.63 1.59 -10.88
CA SER A 19 -6.46 0.22 -11.35
C SER A 19 -7.05 -0.79 -10.36
N LYS A 20 -7.68 -1.84 -10.89
CA LYS A 20 -8.18 -2.98 -10.09
C LYS A 20 -7.04 -3.77 -9.42
N HIS A 21 -5.79 -3.55 -9.83
CA HIS A 21 -4.63 -4.27 -9.31
C HIS A 21 -3.97 -3.49 -8.17
N PHE A 22 -4.06 -4.05 -6.97
CA PHE A 22 -3.44 -3.51 -5.76
C PHE A 22 -2.80 -4.64 -4.96
N TYR A 23 -1.76 -4.29 -4.20
CA TYR A 23 -1.10 -5.21 -3.28
C TYR A 23 -1.36 -4.81 -1.84
N TYR A 24 -1.29 -5.78 -0.93
CA TYR A 24 -1.30 -5.51 0.50
C TYR A 24 0.09 -5.70 1.08
N ALA A 25 0.46 -4.83 2.01
CA ALA A 25 1.69 -4.95 2.79
C ALA A 25 1.39 -4.67 4.27
N TYR A 26 2.19 -5.26 5.16
CA TYR A 26 2.17 -4.91 6.57
C TYR A 26 3.25 -3.88 6.83
N LYS A 27 2.88 -2.79 7.51
CA LYS A 27 3.78 -1.71 7.89
C LYS A 27 3.80 -1.58 9.40
N PRO A 28 4.96 -1.38 10.03
CA PRO A 28 5.02 -1.10 11.46
C PRO A 28 4.33 0.23 11.77
N THR A 29 3.63 0.29 12.89
CA THR A 29 2.89 1.48 13.34
C THR A 29 3.73 2.44 14.17
N ALA A 30 4.91 2.01 14.61
CA ALA A 30 5.82 2.74 15.47
C ALA A 30 7.23 2.83 14.85
N GLY A 31 7.96 3.89 15.18
CA GLY A 31 9.33 4.15 14.71
C GLY A 31 9.42 5.11 13.51
N GLU A 32 10.63 5.47 13.11
CA GLU A 32 10.88 6.38 11.98
C GLU A 32 10.32 5.83 10.66
N LYS A 33 10.45 4.52 10.45
CA LYS A 33 9.92 3.78 9.28
C LYS A 33 8.39 3.83 9.14
N ALA A 34 7.66 4.23 10.18
CA ALA A 34 6.21 4.39 10.11
C ALA A 34 5.80 5.68 9.37
N LYS A 35 6.65 6.72 9.41
CA LYS A 35 6.36 8.04 8.81
C LYS A 35 6.58 8.07 7.29
N GLU A 36 7.50 7.26 6.79
CA GLU A 36 7.84 7.22 5.36
C GLU A 36 6.81 6.41 4.57
N LYS A 37 6.38 6.91 3.40
CA LYS A 37 5.44 6.18 2.53
C LYS A 37 6.18 5.06 1.79
N LEU A 38 5.61 3.86 1.80
CA LEU A 38 6.17 2.73 1.05
C LEU A 38 6.01 2.96 -0.46
N LYS A 39 7.12 2.84 -1.20
CA LYS A 39 7.17 2.82 -2.67
C LYS A 39 7.98 1.60 -3.11
N LEU A 40 7.34 0.70 -3.85
CA LEU A 40 7.94 -0.57 -4.27
C LEU A 40 7.70 -0.83 -5.76
N LYS A 41 8.70 -1.35 -6.47
CA LYS A 41 8.50 -1.88 -7.82
C LYS A 41 7.81 -3.23 -7.73
N LYS A 42 6.62 -3.36 -8.33
CA LYS A 42 5.87 -4.61 -8.41
C LYS A 42 5.37 -4.81 -9.83
N TYR A 43 5.19 -6.07 -10.21
CA TYR A 43 4.61 -6.41 -11.49
C TYR A 43 3.14 -6.01 -11.54
N ASN A 44 2.72 -5.29 -12.57
CA ASN A 44 1.32 -5.00 -12.82
C ASN A 44 0.82 -5.87 -13.98
N PRO A 45 -0.09 -6.83 -13.74
CA PRO A 45 -0.60 -7.70 -14.80
C PRO A 45 -1.47 -6.96 -15.84
N ALA A 46 -2.00 -5.77 -15.52
CA ALA A 46 -2.77 -4.97 -16.49
C ALA A 46 -1.88 -4.37 -17.59
N THR A 47 -0.68 -3.91 -17.23
CA THR A 47 0.28 -3.28 -18.16
C THR A 47 1.40 -4.22 -18.57
N ARG A 48 1.49 -5.39 -17.93
CA ARG A 48 2.50 -6.43 -18.13
C ARG A 48 3.93 -5.94 -17.87
N ARG A 49 4.08 -4.93 -17.01
CA ARG A 49 5.35 -4.27 -16.69
C ARG A 49 5.52 -4.11 -15.19
N HIS A 50 6.77 -3.91 -14.76
CA HIS A 50 7.06 -3.55 -13.37
C HIS A 50 6.87 -2.04 -13.20
N GLU A 51 5.89 -1.67 -12.38
CA GLU A 51 5.54 -0.29 -12.10
C GLU A 51 5.82 0.03 -10.63
N TRP A 52 5.89 1.33 -10.33
CA TRP A 52 5.97 1.79 -8.96
C TRP A 52 4.58 1.75 -8.31
N PHE A 53 4.50 1.06 -7.18
CA PHE A 53 3.32 1.03 -6.34
C PHE A 53 3.56 1.85 -5.08
N VAL A 54 2.61 2.72 -4.77
CA VAL A 54 2.67 3.68 -3.67
C VAL A 54 1.60 3.34 -2.62
N GLU A 55 1.96 3.54 -1.36
CA GLU A 55 1.07 3.40 -0.22
C GLU A 55 -0.12 4.38 -0.28
N LYS A 56 -1.32 3.81 -0.20
CA LYS A 56 -2.58 4.50 0.06
C LYS A 56 -3.29 3.90 1.26
N LYS A 57 -4.05 4.75 1.95
CA LYS A 57 -4.89 4.34 3.07
C LYS A 57 -5.91 3.30 2.58
N LEU A 58 -6.17 2.30 3.41
CA LEU A 58 -7.27 1.38 3.16
C LEU A 58 -8.58 2.16 3.08
N PRO A 59 -9.52 1.79 2.17
CA PRO A 59 -10.84 2.35 2.20
C PRO A 59 -11.46 2.09 3.59
N PRO A 60 -12.16 3.08 4.17
CA PRO A 60 -12.82 2.88 5.45
C PRO A 60 -13.73 1.65 5.34
N HIS A 61 -13.52 0.69 6.23
CA HIS A 61 -14.49 -0.38 6.43
C HIS A 61 -15.55 0.16 7.37
N SER A 62 -16.50 0.92 6.83
CA SER A 62 -17.85 1.07 7.35
C SER A 62 -18.73 1.82 6.34
N LYS A 63 -19.94 1.28 6.16
CA LYS A 63 -21.14 2.00 5.73
C LYS A 63 -21.71 2.74 6.93
#